data_AF-A0A9L0RI59-F1
#
_entry.id   AF-A0A9L0RI59-F1
#
_cell.length_a   1.000
_cell.length_b   1.000
_cell.length_c   1.000
_cell.angle_alpha   90.00
_cell.angle_beta   90.00
_cell.angle_gamma   90.00
#
_symmetry.space_group_name_H-M   'P 1'
#
loop_
_entity.id
_entity.type
_entity.pdbx_description
1 polymer ?
#
loop_
_entity_poly.entity_id
_entity_poly.type
_entity_poly.pdbx_seq_one_letter_code
_entity_poly.pdbx_strand_id
1 'polypeptide(L)'
;MAAGQAPHPRPGAGSQAAARAGENKDIFSCLLSDCQAELPSCDTVPEKQSLVLVCRQVLPRLLQGKFPSPVQEEIDATLTWCGEDTRPDAEVLGAASRLKDILRPLRTCDPRFAYRYPDCKYNDKF
;
A
#
# COMPACT_ATOMS: atom_id res chain seq x y z
N MET A 1 70.55 9.26 -13.27
CA MET A 1 70.41 9.89 -11.94
C MET A 1 68.95 10.29 -11.76
N ALA A 2 68.41 9.98 -10.59
CA ALA A 2 67.24 10.55 -9.92
C ALA A 2 65.85 10.52 -10.59
N ALA A 3 64.95 9.93 -9.81
CA ALA A 3 63.50 9.90 -9.92
C ALA A 3 62.82 11.28 -9.92
N GLY A 4 61.55 11.30 -10.33
CA GLY A 4 60.65 12.42 -10.06
C GLY A 4 59.23 12.18 -10.57
N GLN A 5 58.42 11.49 -9.76
CA GLN A 5 56.98 11.31 -9.97
C GLN A 5 56.20 12.40 -9.22
N ALA A 6 55.26 13.08 -9.89
CA ALA A 6 54.12 13.82 -9.29
C ALA A 6 53.19 14.36 -10.40
N PRO A 7 51.94 14.78 -10.11
CA PRO A 7 50.87 14.01 -9.47
C PRO A 7 49.55 14.04 -10.30
N HIS A 8 48.69 13.04 -10.08
CA HIS A 8 47.31 13.03 -10.60
C HIS A 8 46.47 14.15 -9.96
N PRO A 9 45.69 14.94 -10.73
CA PRO A 9 44.73 15.86 -10.16
C PRO A 9 43.47 15.11 -9.71
N ARG A 10 43.09 15.33 -8.45
CA ARG A 10 41.81 14.93 -7.85
C ARG A 10 40.66 15.72 -8.48
N PRO A 11 39.45 15.15 -8.62
CA PRO A 11 38.26 15.93 -8.90
C PRO A 11 37.75 16.57 -7.60
N GLY A 12 37.68 17.90 -7.57
CA GLY A 12 37.10 18.69 -6.49
C GLY A 12 36.18 19.77 -7.05
N ALA A 13 34.90 19.63 -6.70
CA ALA A 13 33.84 20.65 -6.55
C ALA A 13 33.46 21.58 -7.73
N GLY A 14 32.31 21.26 -8.34
CA GLY A 14 31.11 22.11 -8.26
C GLY A 14 30.89 23.19 -9.34
N SER A 15 29.80 23.07 -10.12
CA SER A 15 28.86 24.19 -10.27
C SER A 15 27.51 23.74 -10.86
N GLN A 16 26.47 24.36 -10.32
CA GLN A 16 25.03 24.14 -10.45
C GLN A 16 24.49 23.81 -11.86
N ALA A 17 23.64 22.79 -11.92
CA ALA A 17 22.45 22.82 -12.76
C ALA A 17 21.23 22.56 -11.86
N ALA A 18 20.65 23.65 -11.35
CA ALA A 18 19.36 23.64 -10.70
C ALA A 18 18.28 23.29 -11.75
N ALA A 19 17.85 22.04 -11.77
CA ALA A 19 16.55 21.67 -12.32
C ALA A 19 15.68 21.26 -11.14
N ARG A 20 14.65 22.09 -10.88
CA ARG A 20 13.64 21.93 -9.84
C ARG A 20 13.01 20.53 -9.84
N ALA A 21 13.57 19.63 -9.06
CA ALA A 21 12.83 18.51 -8.49
C ALA A 21 12.78 18.80 -6.99
N GLY A 22 11.60 19.11 -6.45
CA GLY A 22 11.44 19.10 -5.01
C GLY A 22 11.92 17.74 -4.52
N GLU A 23 12.88 17.73 -3.59
CA GLU A 23 13.30 16.48 -2.94
C GLU A 23 12.05 15.80 -2.41
N ASN A 24 11.63 14.71 -3.05
CA ASN A 24 10.63 13.84 -2.47
C ASN A 24 11.33 13.18 -1.27
N LYS A 25 11.18 13.80 -0.10
CA LYS A 25 11.65 13.26 1.17
C LYS A 25 10.73 12.10 1.52
N ASP A 26 11.04 10.93 0.99
CA ASP A 26 10.41 9.69 1.41
C ASP A 26 10.70 9.45 2.91
N ILE A 27 9.80 8.76 3.59
CA ILE A 27 9.92 8.39 5.03
C ILE A 27 11.27 7.72 5.36
N PHE A 28 11.86 7.02 4.39
CA PHE A 28 13.14 6.33 4.52
C PHE A 28 14.35 7.28 4.51
N SER A 29 14.18 8.50 4.01
CA SER A 29 15.23 9.52 3.97
C SER A 29 15.61 10.01 5.37
N CYS A 30 14.72 9.85 6.36
CA CYS A 30 14.93 10.25 7.75
C CYS A 30 15.39 9.11 8.68
N LEU A 31 15.68 7.92 8.15
CA LEU A 31 16.16 6.82 8.99
C LEU A 31 17.63 6.99 9.43
N LEU A 32 18.40 7.82 8.73
CA LEU A 32 19.85 8.00 8.95
C LEU A 32 20.20 9.39 9.50
N SER A 33 19.23 10.26 9.73
CA SER A 33 19.45 11.64 10.18
C SER A 33 18.26 12.07 11.02
N ASP A 34 18.50 12.82 12.10
CA ASP A 34 17.45 13.47 12.88
C ASP A 34 16.74 14.53 12.02
N CYS A 35 15.83 14.10 11.14
CA CYS A 35 14.92 15.00 10.46
C CYS A 35 13.51 14.89 11.02
N GLN A 36 12.96 16.08 11.29
CA GLN A 36 11.54 16.28 11.48
C GLN A 36 10.91 16.20 10.09
N ALA A 37 10.52 15.00 9.67
CA ALA A 37 9.77 14.82 8.45
C ALA A 37 8.39 15.46 8.62
N GLU A 38 8.08 16.49 7.85
CA GLU A 38 6.70 17.00 7.70
C GLU A 38 5.90 15.97 6.88
N LEU A 39 5.58 14.84 7.52
CA LEU A 39 4.63 13.88 6.96
C LEU A 39 3.22 14.36 7.30
N PRO A 40 2.29 14.34 6.33
CA PRO A 40 0.89 14.61 6.63
C PRO A 40 0.39 13.60 7.68
N SER A 41 -0.39 14.07 8.65
CA SER A 41 -1.01 13.15 9.61
C SER A 41 -1.90 12.16 8.86
N CYS A 42 -1.85 10.89 9.25
CA CYS A 42 -2.75 9.86 8.75
C CYS A 42 -4.23 10.23 8.96
N ASP A 43 -4.54 11.09 9.94
CA ASP A 43 -5.90 11.58 10.19
C ASP A 43 -6.47 12.44 9.04
N THR A 44 -5.59 12.97 8.18
CA THR A 44 -5.98 13.78 7.02
C THR A 44 -6.27 12.94 5.78
N VAL A 45 -5.97 11.63 5.81
CA VAL A 45 -6.15 10.74 4.66
C VAL A 45 -7.63 10.31 4.59
N PRO A 46 -8.34 10.59 3.48
CA PRO A 46 -9.72 10.14 3.32
C PRO A 46 -9.80 8.61 3.30
N GLU A 47 -10.82 8.06 3.97
CA GLU A 47 -11.06 6.60 4.00
C GLU A 47 -11.13 6.00 2.59
N LYS A 48 -11.80 6.70 1.65
CA LYS A 48 -11.87 6.32 0.24
C LYS A 48 -10.48 6.04 -0.34
N GLN A 49 -9.50 6.92 -0.13
CA GLN A 49 -8.17 6.73 -0.71
C GLN A 49 -7.51 5.46 -0.18
N SER A 50 -7.65 5.19 1.11
CA SER A 50 -7.14 3.96 1.71
C SER A 50 -7.80 2.71 1.08
N LEU A 51 -9.11 2.73 0.89
CA LEU A 51 -9.85 1.63 0.26
C LEU A 51 -9.46 1.42 -1.20
N VAL A 52 -9.39 2.49 -1.99
CA VAL A 52 -8.96 2.44 -3.40
C VAL A 52 -7.59 1.80 -3.51
N LEU A 53 -6.62 2.21 -2.68
CA LEU A 53 -5.27 1.66 -2.68
C LEU A 53 -5.26 0.17 -2.33
N VAL A 54 -5.99 -0.21 -1.28
CA VAL A 54 -6.09 -1.62 -0.85
C VAL A 54 -6.75 -2.49 -1.92
N CYS A 55 -7.86 -2.02 -2.51
CA CYS A 55 -8.59 -2.72 -3.56
C CYS A 55 -7.81 -2.82 -4.88
N ARG A 56 -6.97 -1.84 -5.19
CA ARG A 56 -6.18 -1.83 -6.43
C ARG A 56 -4.85 -2.56 -6.33
N GLN A 57 -4.15 -2.47 -5.19
CA GLN A 57 -2.76 -2.90 -5.09
C GLN A 57 -2.57 -4.15 -4.24
N VAL A 58 -3.34 -4.27 -3.16
CA VAL A 58 -3.11 -5.31 -2.13
C VAL A 58 -4.01 -6.51 -2.38
N LEU A 59 -5.32 -6.31 -2.36
CA LEU A 59 -6.30 -7.41 -2.42
C LEU A 59 -6.25 -8.24 -3.71
N PRO A 60 -6.05 -7.68 -4.92
CA PRO A 60 -5.97 -8.49 -6.13
C PRO A 60 -4.87 -9.54 -6.04
N ARG A 61 -3.71 -9.19 -5.48
CA ARG A 61 -2.58 -10.12 -5.33
C ARG A 61 -2.85 -11.21 -4.30
N LEU A 62 -3.61 -10.90 -3.26
CA LEU A 62 -3.94 -11.86 -2.20
C LEU A 62 -5.06 -12.81 -2.60
N LEU A 63 -6.01 -12.35 -3.41
CA LEU A 63 -7.24 -13.07 -3.75
C LEU A 63 -7.21 -13.75 -5.12
N GLN A 64 -6.27 -13.39 -6.01
CA GLN A 64 -6.18 -13.96 -7.35
C GLN A 64 -6.05 -15.48 -7.33
N GLY A 65 -7.01 -16.17 -7.96
CA GLY A 65 -7.03 -17.62 -8.11
C GLY A 65 -7.19 -18.38 -6.79
N LYS A 66 -7.64 -17.73 -5.72
CA LYS A 66 -7.89 -18.37 -4.42
C LYS A 66 -9.27 -19.00 -4.34
N PHE A 67 -10.20 -18.57 -5.17
CA PHE A 67 -11.58 -19.01 -5.14
C PHE A 67 -11.97 -19.67 -6.47
N PRO A 68 -12.89 -20.64 -6.45
CA PRO A 68 -13.46 -21.20 -7.68
C PRO A 68 -14.33 -20.16 -8.40
N SER A 69 -14.45 -20.28 -9.72
CA SER A 69 -15.51 -19.59 -10.48
C SER A 69 -16.88 -20.17 -10.07
N PRO A 70 -17.93 -19.34 -9.89
CA PRO A 70 -18.07 -17.92 -10.29
C PRO A 70 -17.66 -16.89 -9.23
N VAL A 71 -17.33 -17.33 -8.01
CA VAL A 71 -17.06 -16.42 -6.87
C VAL A 71 -15.84 -15.55 -7.14
N GLN A 72 -14.79 -16.10 -7.76
CA GLN A 72 -13.61 -15.33 -8.15
C GLN A 72 -13.94 -14.17 -9.11
N GLU A 73 -14.83 -14.40 -10.07
CA GLU A 73 -15.23 -13.37 -11.05
C GLU A 73 -16.00 -12.24 -10.37
N GLU A 74 -16.86 -12.56 -9.40
CA GLU A 74 -17.56 -11.55 -8.61
C GLU A 74 -16.60 -10.72 -7.74
N ILE A 75 -15.60 -11.38 -7.13
CA ILE A 75 -14.53 -10.71 -6.37
C ILE A 75 -13.75 -9.76 -7.28
N ASP A 76 -13.30 -10.21 -8.44
CA ASP A 76 -12.48 -9.44 -9.36
C ASP A 76 -13.25 -8.24 -9.94
N ALA A 77 -14.54 -8.42 -10.24
CA ALA A 77 -15.42 -7.32 -10.67
C ALA A 77 -15.60 -6.27 -9.56
N THR A 78 -15.83 -6.72 -8.32
CA THR A 78 -16.01 -5.82 -7.17
C THR A 78 -14.72 -5.09 -6.83
N LEU A 79 -13.56 -5.74 -6.93
CA LEU A 79 -12.23 -5.13 -6.77
C LEU A 79 -11.99 -4.03 -7.79
N THR A 80 -12.38 -4.27 -9.05
CA THR A 80 -12.26 -3.28 -10.12
C THR A 80 -13.07 -2.02 -9.80
N TRP A 81 -14.29 -2.19 -9.28
CA TRP A 81 -15.13 -1.06 -8.86
C TRP A 81 -14.58 -0.33 -7.62
N CYS A 82 -14.12 -1.07 -6.62
CA CYS A 82 -13.58 -0.49 -5.39
C CYS A 82 -12.24 0.24 -5.62
N GLY A 83 -11.44 -0.22 -6.59
CA GLY A 83 -10.14 0.38 -6.92
C GLY A 83 -10.21 1.59 -7.87
N GLU A 84 -11.40 2.05 -8.24
CA GLU A 84 -11.60 3.15 -9.18
C GLU A 84 -11.68 4.49 -8.45
N ASP A 85 -10.60 5.28 -8.53
CA ASP A 85 -10.47 6.55 -7.80
C ASP A 85 -11.41 7.64 -8.33
N THR A 86 -11.84 7.54 -9.59
CA THR A 86 -12.74 8.54 -10.21
C THR A 86 -14.18 8.46 -9.69
N ARG A 87 -14.54 7.39 -8.96
CA ARG A 87 -15.90 7.20 -8.44
C ARG A 87 -16.18 8.02 -7.17
N PRO A 88 -17.45 8.37 -6.91
CA PRO A 88 -17.86 8.97 -5.64
C PRO A 88 -17.53 8.08 -4.44
N ASP A 89 -17.23 8.70 -3.29
CA ASP A 89 -16.92 8.00 -2.03
C ASP A 89 -17.98 6.97 -1.64
N ALA A 90 -19.25 7.31 -1.77
CA ALA A 90 -20.37 6.40 -1.47
C ALA A 90 -20.34 5.12 -2.31
N GLU A 91 -19.94 5.21 -3.59
CA GLU A 91 -19.82 4.06 -4.47
C GLU A 91 -18.62 3.18 -4.09
N VAL A 92 -17.47 3.78 -3.79
CA VAL A 92 -16.27 3.05 -3.36
C VAL A 92 -16.52 2.34 -2.04
N LEU A 93 -17.11 3.03 -1.07
CA LEU A 93 -17.48 2.46 0.24
C LEU A 93 -18.50 1.33 0.08
N GLY A 94 -19.50 1.52 -0.79
CA GLY A 94 -20.48 0.47 -1.10
C GLY A 94 -19.84 -0.77 -1.74
N ALA A 95 -18.94 -0.58 -2.71
CA ALA A 95 -18.20 -1.68 -3.34
C ALA A 95 -17.29 -2.40 -2.33
N ALA A 96 -16.60 -1.66 -1.45
CA ALA A 96 -15.78 -2.23 -0.40
C ALA A 96 -16.63 -3.04 0.61
N SER A 97 -17.80 -2.54 0.99
CA SER A 97 -18.73 -3.28 1.86
C SER A 97 -19.20 -4.57 1.18
N ARG A 98 -19.58 -4.51 -0.10
CA ARG A 98 -19.98 -5.69 -0.86
C ARG A 98 -18.84 -6.72 -0.95
N LEU A 99 -17.61 -6.27 -1.20
CA LEU A 99 -16.44 -7.15 -1.23
C LEU A 99 -16.23 -7.84 0.13
N LYS A 100 -16.36 -7.09 1.22
CA LYS A 100 -16.29 -7.64 2.58
C LYS A 100 -17.38 -8.69 2.81
N ASP A 101 -18.58 -8.48 2.29
CA ASP A 101 -19.71 -9.41 2.43
C ASP A 101 -19.49 -10.70 1.63
N ILE A 102 -18.92 -10.62 0.43
CA ILE A 102 -18.53 -11.79 -0.37
C ILE A 102 -17.44 -12.59 0.35
N LEU A 103 -16.43 -11.92 0.91
CA LEU A 103 -15.30 -12.57 1.56
C LEU A 103 -15.64 -13.12 2.96
N ARG A 104 -16.67 -12.59 3.63
CA ARG A 104 -17.07 -12.98 4.98
C ARG A 104 -17.35 -14.49 5.12
N PRO A 105 -18.23 -15.12 4.32
CA PRO A 105 -18.50 -16.55 4.43
C PRO A 105 -17.32 -17.43 3.99
N LEU A 106 -16.39 -16.88 3.21
CA LEU A 106 -15.21 -17.58 2.71
C LEU A 106 -14.07 -17.61 3.74
N ARG A 107 -14.23 -16.90 4.87
CA ARG A 107 -13.29 -16.99 5.99
C ARG A 107 -13.26 -18.42 6.51
N THR A 108 -12.05 -18.94 6.71
CA THR A 108 -11.85 -20.23 7.38
C THR A 108 -12.13 -20.10 8.88
N CYS A 109 -13.40 -19.99 9.25
CA CYS A 109 -13.85 -20.11 10.64
C CYS A 109 -13.93 -21.59 11.03
N ASP A 110 -12.79 -22.27 10.96
CA ASP A 110 -12.63 -23.61 11.48
C ASP A 110 -12.33 -23.51 12.98
N PRO A 111 -13.11 -24.18 13.86
CA PRO A 111 -12.89 -24.16 15.31
C PRO A 111 -11.47 -24.57 15.72
N ARG A 112 -10.77 -25.37 14.89
CA ARG A 112 -9.38 -25.78 15.13
C ARG A 112 -8.38 -24.63 15.00
N PHE A 113 -8.74 -23.56 14.30
CA PHE A 113 -7.93 -22.35 14.15
C PHE A 113 -8.45 -21.19 15.00
N ALA A 114 -9.35 -21.42 15.96
CA ALA A 114 -9.92 -20.38 16.82
C ALA A 114 -8.88 -19.54 17.59
N TYR A 115 -7.69 -20.08 17.86
CA TYR A 115 -6.58 -19.30 18.44
C TYR A 115 -5.98 -18.28 17.45
N ARG A 116 -5.97 -18.60 16.15
CA ARG A 116 -5.49 -17.72 15.07
C ARG A 116 -6.55 -16.73 14.61
N TYR A 117 -7.81 -17.11 14.70
CA TYR A 117 -8.95 -16.31 14.29
C TYR A 117 -9.92 -16.18 15.48
N PRO A 118 -9.55 -15.39 16.51
CA PRO A 118 -10.39 -15.22 17.70
C PRO A 118 -11.77 -14.65 17.32
N ASP A 119 -11.84 -13.86 16.25
CA ASP A 119 -13.11 -13.37 15.71
C ASP A 119 -14.10 -14.49 15.38
N CYS A 120 -13.63 -15.65 14.91
CA CYS A 120 -14.50 -16.79 14.62
C CYS A 120 -15.02 -17.49 15.89
N LYS A 121 -14.38 -17.29 17.04
CA LYS A 121 -14.82 -17.82 18.34
C LYS A 121 -15.82 -16.89 19.04
N TYR A 122 -15.74 -15.59 18.76
CA TYR A 122 -16.49 -14.56 19.50
C TYR A 122 -17.54 -13.82 18.65
N ASN A 123 -17.57 -14.00 17.32
CA ASN A 123 -18.60 -13.43 16.46
C ASN A 123 -19.69 -14.45 16.11
N ASP A 124 -20.67 -14.59 17.00
CA ASP A 124 -22.02 -15.07 16.64
C ASP A 124 -22.89 -13.92 16.07
N LYS A 125 -22.36 -12.70 15.91
CA LYS A 125 -23.15 -11.46 15.76
C LYS A 125 -22.80 -10.54 14.59
N PHE A 126 -21.91 -10.91 13.67
CA PHE A 126 -21.61 -10.08 12.49
C PHE A 126 -21.42 -10.90 11.21
#